data_AF-A0AAE0BV64-F1
#
_entry.id   AF-A0AAE0BV64-F1
#
_cell.length_a   1.000
_cell.length_b   1.000
_cell.length_c   1.000
_cell.angle_alpha   90.00
_cell.angle_beta   90.00
_cell.angle_gamma   90.00
#
_symmetry.space_group_name_H-M   'P 1'
#
loop_
_entity.id
_entity.type
_entity.pdbx_description
1 polymer ?
#
loop_
_entity_poly.entity_id
_entity_poly.type
_entity_poly.pdbx_seq_one_letter_code
_entity_poly.pdbx_strand_id
1 'polypeptide(L)'
;MVTVSVSASQKVLICGALVLGLFGFILAFFGLISAEDKCDGNCDNSYRLAQFSAWLQLFVYVGIAGAAFSGKTAQYTVIILTFLAICSTLCIFFADKGITEADQYSNDEDKETAASCYACGFVFCTTADFLMIVILGLQVQNLEGAVKSDQNPMYQPSTETPAGY
;
A
#
# COMPACT_ATOMS: atom_id res chain seq x y z
N MET A 1 -4.58 -8.05 -26.29
CA MET A 1 -4.32 -7.61 -24.90
C MET A 1 -2.92 -7.04 -24.88
N VAL A 2 -2.76 -5.72 -24.80
CA VAL A 2 -1.44 -5.07 -24.74
C VAL A 2 -0.84 -5.35 -23.37
N THR A 3 0.29 -6.06 -23.33
CA THR A 3 1.02 -6.36 -22.09
C THR A 3 2.02 -5.24 -21.87
N VAL A 4 1.65 -4.20 -21.12
CA VAL A 4 2.60 -3.17 -20.74
C VAL A 4 3.40 -3.69 -19.55
N SER A 5 4.67 -4.03 -19.77
CA SER A 5 5.54 -4.51 -18.71
C SER A 5 6.01 -3.34 -17.84
N VAL A 6 5.75 -3.42 -16.54
CA VAL A 6 6.30 -2.51 -15.52
C VAL A 6 7.83 -2.47 -15.65
N SER A 7 8.41 -1.26 -15.69
CA SER A 7 9.86 -1.08 -15.83
C SER A 7 10.61 -1.67 -14.62
N ALA A 8 11.87 -2.07 -14.82
CA ALA A 8 12.68 -2.65 -13.75
C ALA A 8 12.81 -1.70 -12.53
N SER A 9 12.93 -0.39 -12.76
CA SER A 9 13.00 0.62 -11.69
C SER A 9 11.71 0.71 -10.87
N GLN A 10 10.55 0.60 -11.51
CA GLN A 10 9.26 0.60 -10.80
C GLN A 10 9.07 -0.64 -9.94
N LYS A 11 9.52 -1.81 -10.41
CA LYS A 11 9.48 -3.03 -9.59
C LYS A 11 10.34 -2.89 -8.33
N VAL A 12 11.52 -2.30 -8.45
CA VAL A 12 12.40 -2.02 -7.29
C VAL A 12 11.72 -1.07 -6.30
N LEU A 13 11.08 0.00 -6.79
CA LEU A 13 10.35 0.94 -5.92
C LEU A 13 9.15 0.26 -5.22
N ILE A 14 8.39 -0.57 -5.93
CA ILE A 14 7.28 -1.35 -5.34
C ILE A 14 7.83 -2.30 -4.26
N CYS A 15 8.92 -3.01 -4.54
CA CYS A 15 9.56 -3.88 -3.54
C CYS A 15 10.01 -3.10 -2.30
N GLY A 16 10.60 -1.91 -2.48
CA GLY A 16 10.99 -1.04 -1.37
C GLY A 16 9.80 -0.62 -0.50
N ALA A 17 8.70 -0.21 -1.13
CA ALA A 17 7.46 0.14 -0.43
C ALA A 17 6.85 -1.08 0.29
N LEU A 18 6.87 -2.26 -0.33
CA LEU A 18 6.40 -3.51 0.29
C LEU A 18 7.24 -3.89 1.52
N VAL A 19 8.57 -3.76 1.46
CA VAL A 19 9.44 -4.06 2.62
C VAL A 19 9.14 -3.09 3.77
N LEU A 20 8.98 -1.80 3.47
CA LEU A 20 8.59 -0.80 4.47
C LEU A 20 7.21 -1.13 5.10
N GLY A 21 6.25 -1.51 4.26
CA GLY A 21 4.92 -1.90 4.70
C GLY A 21 4.92 -3.16 5.55
N LEU A 22 5.71 -4.18 5.18
CA LEU A 22 5.87 -5.41 5.97
C LEU A 22 6.52 -5.14 7.31
N PHE A 23 7.51 -4.25 7.35
CA PHE A 23 8.11 -3.80 8.61
C PHE A 23 7.06 -3.11 9.51
N GLY A 24 6.26 -2.19 8.95
CA GLY A 24 5.14 -1.57 9.65
C GLY A 24 4.11 -2.58 10.16
N PHE A 25 3.77 -3.58 9.35
CA PHE A 25 2.86 -4.67 9.73
C PHE A 25 3.38 -5.47 10.93
N ILE A 26 4.67 -5.84 10.94
CA ILE A 26 5.27 -6.59 12.06
C ILE A 26 5.18 -5.79 13.36
N LEU A 27 5.51 -4.50 13.33
CA LEU A 27 5.40 -3.62 14.49
C LEU A 27 3.95 -3.46 14.95
N ALA A 28 3.03 -3.21 14.01
CA ALA A 28 1.60 -3.08 14.31
C ALA A 28 1.05 -4.35 14.96
N PHE A 29 1.35 -5.51 14.37
CA PHE A 29 0.83 -6.79 14.84
C PHE A 29 1.40 -7.18 16.21
N PHE A 30 2.71 -7.01 16.42
CA PHE A 30 3.36 -7.31 17.70
C PHE A 30 2.90 -6.35 18.80
N GLY A 31 2.80 -5.05 18.49
CA GLY A 31 2.28 -4.05 19.41
C GLY A 31 0.81 -4.31 19.77
N LEU A 32 -0.03 -4.70 18.81
CA LEU A 32 -1.43 -5.05 19.05
C LEU A 32 -1.58 -6.26 19.98
N ILE A 33 -0.79 -7.33 19.77
CA ILE A 33 -0.79 -8.50 20.66
C ILE A 33 -0.36 -8.09 22.07
N SER A 34 0.69 -7.28 22.18
CA SER A 34 1.19 -6.81 23.48
C SER A 34 0.20 -5.90 24.20
N ALA A 35 -0.51 -5.04 23.46
CA ALA A 35 -1.52 -4.15 24.00
C ALA A 35 -2.79 -4.90 24.42
N GLU A 36 -3.18 -5.92 23.66
CA GLU A 36 -4.31 -6.81 23.99
C GLU A 36 -4.05 -7.60 25.28
N ASP A 37 -2.86 -8.22 25.41
CA ASP A 37 -2.48 -8.99 26.60
C ASP A 37 -2.44 -8.12 27.88
N LYS A 38 -2.13 -6.84 27.72
CA LYS A 38 -2.10 -5.86 28.82
C LYS A 38 -3.43 -5.11 29.03
N CYS A 39 -4.50 -5.43 28.29
CA CYS A 39 -5.78 -4.75 28.45
C CYS A 39 -6.66 -5.39 29.53
N ASP A 40 -6.80 -4.71 30.66
CA ASP A 40 -7.68 -5.12 31.77
C ASP A 40 -9.15 -4.76 31.47
N GLY A 41 -9.85 -5.49 30.59
CA GLY A 41 -11.29 -5.28 30.34
C GLY A 41 -11.85 -5.79 29.01
N ASN A 42 -13.05 -5.30 28.66
CA ASN A 42 -13.78 -5.70 27.44
C ASN A 42 -13.26 -4.94 26.19
N CYS A 43 -11.94 -4.88 26.03
CA CYS A 43 -11.26 -4.19 24.93
C CYS A 43 -11.30 -4.97 23.59
N ASP A 44 -11.82 -6.19 23.66
CA ASP A 44 -11.78 -7.25 22.65
C ASP A 44 -12.28 -6.76 21.27
N ASN A 45 -13.39 -6.03 21.21
CA ASN A 45 -13.95 -5.56 19.93
C ASN A 45 -13.06 -4.53 19.21
N SER A 46 -12.35 -3.68 19.95
CA SER A 46 -11.50 -2.63 19.38
C SER A 46 -10.21 -3.22 18.79
N TYR A 47 -9.56 -4.11 19.54
CA TYR A 47 -8.32 -4.76 19.10
C TYR A 47 -8.58 -5.77 17.98
N ARG A 48 -9.72 -6.46 17.99
CA ARG A 48 -10.13 -7.33 16.86
C ARG A 48 -10.28 -6.57 15.55
N LEU A 49 -10.82 -5.34 15.59
CA LEU A 49 -10.91 -4.51 14.38
C LEU A 49 -9.52 -4.03 13.92
N ALA A 50 -8.64 -3.67 14.84
CA ALA A 50 -7.26 -3.30 14.52
C ALA A 50 -6.45 -4.47 13.94
N GLN A 51 -6.61 -5.67 14.50
CA GLN A 51 -6.04 -6.90 13.97
C GLN A 51 -6.59 -7.23 12.59
N PHE A 52 -7.91 -7.11 12.38
CA PHE A 52 -8.51 -7.26 11.06
C PHE A 52 -7.89 -6.28 10.05
N SER A 53 -7.70 -5.01 10.45
CA SER A 53 -7.03 -4.02 9.61
C SER A 53 -5.59 -4.43 9.26
N ALA A 54 -4.80 -4.91 10.22
CA ALA A 54 -3.46 -5.39 9.97
C ALA A 54 -3.45 -6.59 9.00
N TRP A 55 -4.36 -7.55 9.17
CA TRP A 55 -4.48 -8.70 8.25
C TRP A 55 -4.93 -8.29 6.85
N LEU A 56 -5.88 -7.35 6.76
CA LEU A 56 -6.30 -6.77 5.48
C LEU A 56 -5.12 -6.11 4.77
N GLN A 57 -4.26 -5.38 5.50
CA GLN A 57 -3.04 -4.78 4.98
C GLN A 57 -2.11 -5.82 4.36
N LEU A 58 -1.83 -6.90 5.10
CA LEU A 58 -0.96 -7.98 4.64
C LEU A 58 -1.52 -8.64 3.38
N PHE A 59 -2.83 -8.89 3.34
CA PHE A 59 -3.50 -9.44 2.17
C PHE A 59 -3.33 -8.56 0.94
N VAL A 60 -3.49 -7.24 1.11
CA VAL A 60 -3.30 -6.25 0.03
C VAL A 60 -1.86 -6.27 -0.46
N TYR A 61 -0.85 -6.25 0.43
CA TYR A 61 0.56 -6.33 0.05
C TYR A 61 0.93 -7.61 -0.69
N VAL A 62 0.40 -8.76 -0.27
CA VAL A 62 0.58 -10.04 -0.97
C VAL A 62 -0.07 -9.98 -2.37
N GLY A 63 -1.28 -9.41 -2.46
CA GLY A 63 -1.98 -9.20 -3.73
C GLY A 63 -1.20 -8.32 -4.71
N ILE A 64 -0.61 -7.23 -4.21
CA ILE A 64 0.25 -6.32 -4.98
C ILE A 64 1.50 -7.06 -5.48
N ALA A 65 2.19 -7.79 -4.60
CA ALA A 65 3.35 -8.57 -4.99
C ALA A 65 2.97 -9.56 -6.10
N GLY A 66 1.88 -10.33 -5.91
CA GLY A 66 1.37 -11.25 -6.92
C GLY A 66 1.05 -10.58 -8.26
N ALA A 67 0.43 -9.40 -8.24
CA ALA A 67 0.14 -8.63 -9.45
C ALA A 67 1.42 -8.12 -10.14
N ALA A 68 2.41 -7.64 -9.36
CA ALA A 68 3.70 -7.16 -9.84
C ALA A 68 4.55 -8.26 -10.51
N PHE A 69 4.59 -9.46 -9.92
CA PHE A 69 5.36 -10.58 -10.47
C PHE A 69 4.65 -11.30 -11.62
N SER A 70 3.32 -11.28 -11.66
CA SER A 70 2.54 -11.83 -12.79
C SER A 70 2.45 -10.88 -13.99
N GLY A 71 2.96 -9.65 -13.88
CA GLY A 71 2.85 -8.63 -14.93
C GLY A 71 1.43 -8.14 -15.17
N LYS A 72 0.50 -8.43 -14.25
CA LYS A 72 -0.92 -8.04 -14.34
C LYS A 72 -1.25 -6.79 -13.52
N THR A 73 -0.26 -6.10 -12.95
CA THR A 73 -0.45 -4.88 -12.15
C THR A 73 -1.38 -3.89 -12.84
N ALA A 74 -1.17 -3.61 -14.13
CA ALA A 74 -1.97 -2.66 -14.91
C ALA A 74 -3.48 -2.94 -14.85
N GLN A 75 -3.89 -4.22 -14.95
CA GLN A 75 -5.30 -4.64 -14.93
C GLN A 75 -5.95 -4.45 -13.57
N TYR A 76 -5.19 -4.66 -12.49
CA TYR A 76 -5.69 -4.59 -11.13
C TYR A 76 -5.41 -3.24 -10.47
N THR A 77 -4.79 -2.27 -11.15
CA THR A 77 -4.34 -1.02 -10.54
C THR A 77 -5.45 -0.27 -9.81
N VAL A 78 -6.64 -0.13 -10.41
CA VAL A 78 -7.77 0.57 -9.78
C VAL A 78 -8.23 -0.14 -8.50
N ILE A 79 -8.30 -1.47 -8.54
CA ILE A 79 -8.68 -2.30 -7.40
C ILE A 79 -7.62 -2.14 -6.30
N ILE A 80 -6.35 -2.28 -6.64
CA ILE A 80 -5.21 -2.12 -5.73
C ILE A 80 -5.23 -0.73 -5.08
N LEU A 81 -5.38 0.34 -5.86
CA LEU A 81 -5.45 1.72 -5.35
C LEU A 81 -6.64 1.93 -4.40
N THR A 82 -7.79 1.33 -4.70
CA THR A 82 -8.98 1.41 -3.85
C THR A 82 -8.71 0.73 -2.50
N PHE A 83 -8.14 -0.48 -2.52
CA PHE A 83 -7.80 -1.19 -1.29
C PHE A 83 -6.72 -0.47 -0.49
N LEU A 84 -5.70 0.09 -1.14
CA LEU A 84 -4.68 0.92 -0.47
C LEU A 84 -5.28 2.16 0.19
N ALA A 85 -6.25 2.83 -0.44
CA ALA A 85 -6.90 3.99 0.15
C ALA A 85 -7.72 3.62 1.41
N ILE A 86 -8.43 2.48 1.37
CA ILE A 86 -9.17 1.94 2.53
C ILE A 86 -8.19 1.58 3.65
N CYS A 87 -7.15 0.83 3.31
CA CYS A 87 -6.07 0.41 4.21
C CYS A 87 -5.38 1.61 4.88
N SER A 88 -5.04 2.62 4.09
CA SER A 88 -4.44 3.86 4.57
C SER A 88 -5.33 4.60 5.57
N THR A 89 -6.64 4.68 5.29
CA THR A 89 -7.62 5.32 6.19
C THR A 89 -7.72 4.57 7.53
N LEU A 90 -7.78 3.23 7.49
CA LEU A 90 -7.81 2.43 8.70
C LEU A 90 -6.50 2.54 9.49
N CYS A 91 -5.34 2.52 8.82
CA CYS A 91 -4.05 2.71 9.46
C CYS A 91 -3.94 4.08 10.15
N ILE A 92 -4.40 5.16 9.52
CA ILE A 92 -4.43 6.49 10.14
C ILE A 92 -5.31 6.48 11.39
N PHE A 93 -6.51 5.90 11.29
CA PHE A 93 -7.43 5.81 12.43
C PHE A 93 -6.82 5.04 13.61
N PHE A 94 -6.19 3.89 13.36
CA PHE A 94 -5.57 3.12 14.43
C PHE A 94 -4.24 3.69 14.93
N ALA A 95 -3.50 4.41 14.09
CA ALA A 95 -2.33 5.17 14.54
C ALA A 95 -2.74 6.26 15.53
N ASP A 96 -3.76 7.06 15.20
CA ASP A 96 -4.31 8.09 16.08
C ASP A 96 -4.83 7.51 17.40
N LYS A 97 -5.55 6.38 17.30
CA LYS A 97 -6.01 5.64 18.47
C LYS A 97 -4.84 5.18 19.36
N GLY A 98 -3.79 4.63 18.78
CA GLY A 98 -2.62 4.16 19.54
C GLY A 98 -1.82 5.29 20.18
N ILE A 99 -1.72 6.45 19.53
CA ILE A 99 -1.14 7.66 20.14
C ILE A 99 -1.99 8.10 21.34
N THR A 100 -3.30 8.15 21.16
CA THR A 100 -4.23 8.53 22.24
C THR A 100 -4.18 7.55 23.42
N GLU A 101 -4.10 6.25 23.15
CA GLU A 101 -3.95 5.22 24.19
C GLU A 101 -2.59 5.34 24.90
N ALA A 102 -1.50 5.60 24.17
CA ALA A 102 -0.19 5.82 24.77
C ALA A 102 -0.20 7.00 25.76
N ASP A 103 -0.81 8.13 25.38
CA ASP A 103 -0.96 9.30 26.25
C ASP A 103 -1.76 8.97 27.54
N GLN A 104 -2.81 8.13 27.41
CA GLN A 104 -3.61 7.67 28.54
C GLN A 104 -2.84 6.74 29.49
N TYR A 105 -1.88 5.98 28.95
CA TYR A 105 -1.04 5.04 29.69
C TYR A 105 0.26 5.66 30.21
N SER A 106 0.40 7.00 30.22
CA SER A 106 1.60 7.73 30.68
C SER A 106 2.13 7.40 32.09
N ASN A 107 1.38 6.64 32.90
CA ASN A 107 1.82 6.17 34.23
C ASN A 107 2.14 4.66 34.26
N ASP A 108 1.99 3.95 33.14
CA ASP A 108 2.26 2.53 32.95
C ASP A 108 3.12 2.36 31.68
N GLU A 109 4.44 2.44 31.88
CA GLU A 109 5.47 2.40 30.83
C GLU A 109 5.30 1.19 29.89
N ASP A 110 4.83 0.07 30.45
CA ASP A 110 4.61 -1.18 29.75
C ASP A 110 3.43 -1.11 28.77
N LYS A 111 2.35 -0.45 29.15
CA LYS A 111 1.15 -0.23 28.31
C LYS A 111 1.39 0.89 27.30
N GLU A 112 2.07 1.96 27.71
CA GLU A 112 2.46 3.06 26.83
C GLU A 112 3.36 2.58 25.69
N THR A 113 4.36 1.74 26.00
CA THR A 113 5.26 1.18 25.00
C THR A 113 4.52 0.29 24.01
N ALA A 114 3.59 -0.55 24.49
CA ALA A 114 2.79 -1.40 23.61
C ALA A 114 1.90 -0.57 22.67
N ALA A 115 1.22 0.46 23.20
CA ALA A 115 0.38 1.37 22.43
C ALA A 115 1.19 2.15 21.37
N SER A 116 2.33 2.71 21.78
CA SER A 116 3.25 3.43 20.90
C SER A 116 3.83 2.54 19.80
N CYS A 117 4.14 1.28 20.12
CA CYS A 117 4.67 0.32 19.16
C CYS A 117 3.67 0.04 18.02
N TYR A 118 2.41 -0.23 18.36
CA TYR A 118 1.42 -0.49 17.31
C TYR A 118 1.04 0.78 16.53
N ALA A 119 0.98 1.94 17.19
CA ALA A 119 0.77 3.22 16.53
C ALA A 119 1.86 3.51 15.49
N CYS A 120 3.12 3.31 15.89
CA CYS A 120 4.28 3.45 15.00
C CYS A 120 4.20 2.49 13.81
N GLY A 121 3.81 1.24 14.05
CA GLY A 121 3.58 0.25 12.99
C GLY A 121 2.56 0.72 11.95
N PHE A 122 1.41 1.25 12.39
CA PHE A 122 0.41 1.81 11.49
C PHE A 122 0.89 3.05 10.72
N VAL A 123 1.70 3.92 11.32
CA VAL A 123 2.33 5.06 10.62
C VAL A 123 3.26 4.58 9.49
N PHE A 124 4.05 3.55 9.73
CA PHE A 124 4.88 2.93 8.68
C PHE A 124 4.02 2.32 7.58
N CYS A 125 2.91 1.64 7.92
CA CYS A 125 1.95 1.14 6.94
C CYS A 125 1.35 2.27 6.09
N THR A 126 0.87 3.35 6.70
CA THR A 126 0.33 4.51 5.98
C THR A 126 1.37 5.13 5.04
N THR A 127 2.62 5.24 5.49
CA THR A 127 3.71 5.79 4.67
C THR A 127 4.00 4.89 3.46
N ALA A 128 4.05 3.57 3.68
CA ALA A 128 4.21 2.59 2.61
C ALA A 128 3.05 2.65 1.60
N ASP A 129 1.81 2.75 2.09
CA ASP A 129 0.62 2.88 1.26
C ASP A 129 0.64 4.15 0.42
N PHE A 130 1.03 5.28 1.01
CA PHE A 130 1.14 6.53 0.28
C PHE A 130 2.18 6.44 -0.86
N LEU A 131 3.37 5.91 -0.56
CA LEU A 131 4.41 5.67 -1.56
C LEU A 131 3.88 4.76 -2.69
N MET A 132 3.19 3.69 -2.30
CA MET A 132 2.58 2.74 -3.23
C MET A 132 1.52 3.38 -4.13
N ILE A 133 0.62 4.20 -3.57
CA ILE A 133 -0.39 4.95 -4.32
C ILE A 133 0.27 5.86 -5.34
N VAL A 134 1.33 6.58 -4.95
CA VAL A 134 2.08 7.47 -5.86
C VAL A 134 2.75 6.66 -6.98
N ILE A 135 3.47 5.58 -6.63
CA ILE A 135 4.18 4.74 -7.61
C ILE A 135 3.22 4.13 -8.63
N LEU A 136 2.09 3.58 -8.17
CA LEU A 136 1.08 2.98 -9.03
C LEU A 136 0.28 4.03 -9.80
N GLY A 137 0.00 5.19 -9.20
CA GLY A 137 -0.67 6.31 -9.88
C GLY A 137 0.12 6.85 -11.06
N LEU A 138 1.45 6.96 -10.93
CA LEU A 138 2.34 7.31 -12.04
C LEU A 138 2.35 6.25 -13.15
N GLN A 139 2.13 4.96 -12.83
CA GLN A 139 1.98 3.93 -13.86
C GLN A 139 0.72 4.11 -14.70
N VAL A 140 -0.41 4.47 -14.07
CA VAL A 140 -1.68 4.71 -14.77
C VAL A 140 -1.56 5.85 -15.78
N GLN A 141 -0.91 6.96 -15.41
CA GLN A 141 -0.74 8.10 -16.31
C GLN A 141 0.10 7.76 -17.55
N ASN A 142 1.17 6.96 -17.38
CA ASN A 142 1.99 6.51 -18.50
C ASN A 142 1.22 5.55 -19.43
N LEU A 143 0.28 4.77 -18.90
CA LEU A 143 -0.59 3.89 -19.69
C LEU A 143 -1.60 4.69 -20.52
N GLU A 144 -2.26 5.69 -19.94
CA GLU A 144 -3.22 6.54 -20.68
C GLU A 144 -2.54 7.34 -21.80
N GLY A 145 -1.29 7.77 -21.59
CA GLY A 145 -0.50 8.44 -22.62
C GLY A 145 -0.22 7.55 -23.83
N ALA A 146 0.15 6.29 -23.61
CA ALA A 146 0.41 5.31 -24.67
C ALA A 146 -0.89 4.87 -25.39
N VAL A 147 -2.00 4.71 -24.66
CA VAL A 147 -3.29 4.35 -25.27
C VAL A 147 -3.83 5.49 -26.15
N LYS A 148 -3.63 6.75 -25.75
CA LYS A 148 -4.02 7.91 -26.58
C LYS A 148 -3.17 8.08 -27.84
N SER A 149 -1.89 7.67 -27.83
CA SER A 149 -1.07 7.71 -29.06
C SER A 149 -1.49 6.66 -30.07
N ASP A 150 -1.86 5.46 -29.61
CA ASP A 150 -2.28 4.36 -30.49
C ASP A 150 -3.72 4.52 -31.01
N GLN A 151 -4.56 5.31 -30.34
CA GLN A 151 -5.91 5.66 -30.79
C GLN A 151 -5.98 6.87 -31.72
N ASN A 152 -4.85 7.47 -32.13
CA ASN A 152 -4.84 8.50 -33.15
C ASN A 152 -4.44 7.89 -34.52
N PRO A 153 -5.40 7.46 -35.38
CA PRO A 153 -5.10 6.88 -36.68
C PRO A 153 -4.50 7.86 -37.71
N MET A 154 -4.18 9.10 -37.34
CA MET A 154 -3.75 10.14 -38.28
C MET A 154 -2.22 10.25 -38.48
N TYR A 155 -1.41 9.38 -37.88
CA TYR A 155 0.02 9.31 -38.16
C TYR A 155 0.43 7.87 -38.54
N GLN A 156 0.02 7.44 -39.73
CA GLN A 156 0.92 6.59 -40.49
C GLN A 156 2.06 7.48 -40.97
N PRO A 157 3.33 7.23 -40.62
CA PRO A 157 4.42 7.82 -41.39
C PRO A 157 4.23 7.33 -42.82
N SER A 158 3.82 8.23 -43.72
CA SER A 158 3.80 7.96 -45.14
C SER A 158 5.22 7.59 -45.53
N THR A 159 5.46 6.30 -45.76
CA THR A 159 6.64 5.84 -46.47
C THR A 159 6.52 6.38 -47.88
N GLU A 160 7.00 7.59 -48.10
CA GLU A 160 7.33 8.09 -49.43
C GLU A 160 8.27 7.06 -50.04
N THR A 161 7.73 6.30 -51.01
CA THR A 161 8.52 5.57 -51.99
C THR A 161 9.44 6.57 -52.67
N PRO A 162 10.77 6.42 -52.63
CA PRO A 162 11.60 7.19 -53.54
C PRO A 162 11.26 6.72 -54.95
N ALA A 163 10.54 7.56 -55.69
CA ALA A 163 10.43 7.47 -57.13
C ALA A 163 11.86 7.53 -57.69
N GLY A 164 12.20 6.55 -58.51
CA GLY A 164 13.55 6.33 -58.99
C GLY A 164 14.14 7.49 -59.79
N TYR A 165 15.46 7.60 -59.72
CA TYR A 165 16.37 7.86 -60.84
C TYR A 165 17.66 7.09 -60.56
#